data_AF-A0A839IN72-F1
#
_entry.id   AF-A0A839IN72-F1
#
_cell.length_a   1.000
_cell.length_b   1.000
_cell.length_c   1.000
_cell.angle_alpha   90.00
_cell.angle_beta   90.00
_cell.angle_gamma   90.00
#
_symmetry.space_group_name_H-M   'P 1'
#
loop_
_entity.id
_entity.type
_entity.pdbx_description
1 polymer ?
#
loop_
_entity_poly.entity_id
_entity_poly.type
_entity_poly.pdbx_seq_one_letter_code
_entity_poly.pdbx_strand_id
1 'polypeptide(L)'
;MTLLVNTNMTALQGQYYVQQISDQVNSSIEKLTTGSRISSARNDAASVQLADLFDTQLTGLTQANRNANYGIAMAQIAEGSLSEINNNLQRAYQLSVMGGNRSLESSDRVALGDEFKTLLETNNLIANNTLFGSINILNYESNEEGFLIKSRPEPGGPQTVTTGNAILTSLFGKALNSDNITGQMLSLVSINLGATGDLGKMVAAYMLINNQSDAGVAADALLTGTRTGAISTLATNSAVQLDIDEMNTLLVNELSAQTGQSAVVTGAAGAFTGFADTDVHSTIGFSDQQLNQIYGFSTDTLLDTLSGLSTEVTNQRSRLGAEQNGLLSTIRSNTNSIVNIKDARSRVADTDFATETVKLTRNQILLQGANTILSQATQTPNIALSLLR
;
A
#
# COMPACT_ATOMS: atom_id res chain seq x y z
N MET A 1 -37.54 70.90 -30.24
CA MET A 1 -37.11 69.73 -31.04
C MET A 1 -36.96 70.19 -32.48
N THR A 2 -35.75 70.19 -33.02
CA THR A 2 -35.51 70.51 -34.45
C THR A 2 -35.98 69.32 -35.28
N LEU A 3 -36.97 69.52 -36.16
CA LEU A 3 -37.47 68.48 -37.05
C LEU A 3 -36.48 68.30 -38.21
N LEU A 4 -35.72 67.20 -38.20
CA LEU A 4 -35.00 66.70 -39.37
C LEU A 4 -35.83 65.60 -40.03
N VAL A 5 -36.16 65.77 -41.31
CA VAL A 5 -37.12 64.91 -42.03
C VAL A 5 -36.49 63.63 -42.60
N ASN A 6 -35.17 63.64 -42.88
CA ASN A 6 -34.45 62.50 -43.47
C ASN A 6 -33.78 61.55 -42.47
N THR A 7 -33.58 61.97 -41.21
CA THR A 7 -32.91 61.14 -40.20
C THR A 7 -33.70 61.18 -38.91
N ASN A 8 -34.30 60.04 -38.55
CA ASN A 8 -35.06 59.90 -37.33
C ASN A 8 -34.18 59.34 -36.21
N MET A 9 -33.56 60.25 -35.46
CA MET A 9 -32.68 59.92 -34.35
C MET A 9 -33.42 59.14 -33.24
N THR A 10 -34.71 59.43 -33.00
CA THR A 10 -35.53 58.73 -32.00
C THR A 10 -35.80 57.28 -32.39
N ALA A 11 -36.05 57.00 -33.67
CA ALA A 11 -36.22 55.63 -34.17
C ALA A 11 -34.90 54.84 -34.17
N LEU A 12 -33.78 55.48 -34.53
CA LEU A 12 -32.45 54.84 -34.49
C LEU A 12 -32.04 54.50 -33.05
N GLN A 13 -32.30 55.40 -32.11
CA GLN A 13 -32.09 55.16 -30.68
C GLN A 13 -33.01 54.05 -30.15
N GLY A 14 -34.28 54.01 -30.59
CA GLY A 14 -35.20 52.92 -30.30
C GLY A 14 -34.71 51.56 -30.80
N GLN A 15 -34.20 51.49 -32.04
CA GLN A 15 -33.64 50.27 -32.62
C GLN A 15 -32.41 49.78 -31.84
N TYR A 16 -31.51 50.69 -31.44
CA TYR A 16 -30.36 50.36 -30.60
C TYR A 16 -30.77 49.74 -29.25
N TYR A 17 -31.78 50.31 -28.59
CA TYR A 17 -32.29 49.75 -27.33
C TYR A 17 -33.00 48.41 -27.53
N VAL A 18 -33.79 48.23 -28.59
CA VAL A 18 -34.42 46.94 -28.92
C VAL A 18 -33.34 45.86 -29.12
N GLN A 19 -32.26 46.17 -29.83
CA GLN A 19 -31.16 45.23 -30.04
C GLN A 19 -30.47 44.87 -28.71
N GLN A 20 -30.15 45.85 -27.87
CA GLN A 20 -29.56 45.59 -26.55
C GLN A 20 -30.46 44.75 -25.63
N ILE A 21 -31.77 45.05 -25.60
CA ILE A 21 -32.73 44.29 -24.79
C ILE A 21 -32.88 42.87 -25.33
N SER A 22 -32.90 42.70 -26.66
CA SER A 22 -32.93 41.37 -27.29
C SER A 22 -31.72 40.53 -26.90
N ASP A 23 -30.52 41.13 -26.87
CA ASP A 23 -29.29 40.44 -26.43
C ASP A 23 -29.37 40.05 -24.95
N GLN A 24 -29.93 40.90 -24.10
CA GLN A 24 -30.13 40.60 -22.68
C GLN A 24 -31.17 39.49 -22.44
N VAL A 25 -32.28 39.49 -23.19
CA VAL A 25 -33.28 38.41 -23.14
C VAL A 25 -32.64 37.08 -23.54
N ASN A 26 -31.89 37.06 -24.64
CA ASN A 26 -31.20 35.86 -25.11
C ASN A 26 -30.17 35.36 -24.08
N SER A 27 -29.41 36.26 -23.45
CA SER A 27 -28.46 35.88 -22.39
C SER A 27 -29.16 35.31 -21.15
N SER A 28 -30.29 35.87 -20.73
CA SER A 28 -31.05 35.31 -19.59
C SER A 28 -31.66 33.95 -19.93
N ILE A 29 -32.14 33.76 -21.17
CA ILE A 29 -32.60 32.44 -21.65
C ILE A 29 -31.46 31.43 -21.61
N GLU A 30 -30.28 31.81 -22.11
CA GLU A 30 -29.09 30.96 -22.13
C GLU A 30 -28.68 30.51 -20.71
N LYS A 31 -28.63 31.45 -19.75
CA LYS A 31 -28.30 31.16 -18.34
C LYS A 31 -29.35 30.29 -17.66
N LEU A 32 -30.63 30.55 -17.88
CA LEU A 32 -31.72 29.75 -17.32
C LEU A 32 -31.77 28.34 -17.92
N THR A 33 -31.45 28.20 -19.21
CA THR A 33 -31.45 26.92 -19.91
C THR A 33 -30.26 26.05 -19.49
N THR A 34 -29.08 26.66 -19.34
CA THR A 34 -27.86 25.95 -18.92
C THR A 34 -27.78 25.76 -17.41
N GLY A 35 -28.55 26.53 -16.63
CA GLY A 35 -28.41 26.61 -15.18
C GLY A 35 -27.10 27.27 -14.73
N SER A 36 -26.29 27.77 -15.66
CA SER A 36 -24.99 28.37 -15.37
C SER A 36 -25.00 29.87 -15.66
N ARG A 37 -24.47 30.64 -14.72
CA ARG A 37 -24.17 32.06 -14.91
C ARG A 37 -23.07 32.27 -15.96
N ILE A 38 -22.17 31.31 -16.10
CA ILE A 38 -20.97 31.38 -16.95
C ILE A 38 -21.23 30.57 -18.22
N SER A 39 -21.95 31.17 -19.18
CA SER A 39 -22.27 30.47 -20.43
C SER A 39 -21.23 30.65 -21.55
N SER A 40 -20.38 31.69 -21.46
CA SER A 40 -19.34 31.95 -22.45
C SER A 40 -18.15 32.67 -21.82
N ALA A 41 -16.94 32.32 -22.24
CA ALA A 41 -15.70 33.02 -21.87
C ALA A 41 -15.68 34.51 -22.29
N ARG A 42 -16.55 34.91 -23.22
CA ARG A 42 -16.74 36.32 -23.57
C ARG A 42 -17.35 37.14 -22.43
N ASN A 43 -18.19 36.51 -21.60
CA ASN A 43 -18.99 37.22 -20.60
C ASN A 43 -18.27 37.35 -19.25
N ASP A 44 -17.43 36.38 -18.88
CA ASP A 44 -16.59 36.43 -17.67
C ASP A 44 -15.40 35.45 -17.76
N ALA A 45 -14.27 35.92 -18.28
CA ALA A 45 -13.08 35.09 -18.47
C ALA A 45 -12.45 34.62 -17.14
N ALA A 46 -12.51 35.44 -16.09
CA ALA A 46 -11.90 35.10 -14.80
C ALA A 46 -12.69 34.00 -14.08
N SER A 47 -14.02 34.08 -14.10
CA SER A 47 -14.86 33.05 -13.48
C SER A 47 -14.83 31.72 -14.25
N VAL A 48 -14.70 31.74 -15.59
CA VAL A 48 -14.46 30.52 -16.39
C VAL A 48 -13.17 29.83 -15.91
N GLN A 49 -12.07 30.58 -15.80
CA GLN A 49 -10.78 30.01 -15.38
C GLN A 49 -10.83 29.40 -13.98
N LEU A 50 -11.54 30.04 -13.04
CA LEU A 50 -11.74 29.50 -11.70
C LEU A 50 -12.62 28.24 -11.70
N ALA A 51 -13.69 28.23 -12.51
CA ALA A 51 -14.54 27.05 -12.67
C ALA A 51 -13.75 25.86 -13.25
N ASP A 52 -12.93 26.08 -14.28
CA ASP A 52 -12.07 25.05 -14.88
C ASP A 52 -11.03 24.52 -13.88
N LEU A 53 -10.47 25.40 -13.04
CA LEU A 53 -9.57 25.00 -11.96
C LEU A 53 -10.30 24.12 -10.93
N PHE A 54 -11.49 24.52 -10.49
CA PHE A 54 -12.30 23.72 -9.57
C PHE A 54 -12.68 22.35 -10.16
N ASP A 55 -13.02 22.29 -11.45
CA ASP A 55 -13.32 21.03 -12.15
C ASP A 55 -12.08 20.13 -12.26
N THR A 56 -10.90 20.71 -12.50
CA THR A 56 -9.62 19.99 -12.49
C THR A 56 -9.33 19.43 -11.10
N GLN A 57 -9.49 20.24 -10.05
CA GLN A 57 -9.28 19.80 -8.66
C GLN A 57 -10.28 18.72 -8.25
N LEU A 58 -11.55 18.87 -8.60
CA LEU A 58 -12.61 17.90 -8.31
C LEU A 58 -12.35 16.55 -8.99
N THR A 59 -11.93 16.59 -10.26
CA THR A 59 -11.55 15.38 -11.01
C THR A 59 -10.31 14.73 -10.37
N GLY A 60 -9.32 15.53 -9.99
CA GLY A 60 -8.12 15.08 -9.29
C GLY A 60 -8.43 14.41 -7.95
N LEU A 61 -9.23 15.06 -7.10
CA LEU A 61 -9.66 14.52 -5.79
C LEU A 61 -10.52 13.25 -5.94
N THR A 62 -11.36 13.19 -6.96
CA THR A 62 -12.19 12.00 -7.23
C THR A 62 -11.32 10.82 -7.67
N GLN A 63 -10.35 11.04 -8.55
CA GLN A 63 -9.38 10.00 -8.91
C GLN A 63 -8.51 9.60 -7.73
N ALA A 64 -8.09 10.57 -6.91
CA ALA A 64 -7.32 10.32 -5.70
C ALA A 64 -8.07 9.43 -4.70
N ASN A 65 -9.39 9.64 -4.51
CA ASN A 65 -10.23 8.75 -3.73
C ASN A 65 -10.29 7.34 -4.34
N ARG A 66 -10.45 7.21 -5.66
CA ARG A 66 -10.40 5.88 -6.32
C ARG A 66 -9.06 5.18 -6.09
N ASN A 67 -7.96 5.89 -6.25
CA ASN A 67 -6.61 5.38 -6.00
C ASN A 67 -6.43 4.94 -4.54
N ALA A 68 -6.92 5.73 -3.57
CA ALA A 68 -6.89 5.37 -2.16
C ALA A 68 -7.72 4.11 -1.85
N ASN A 69 -8.88 3.93 -2.51
CA ASN A 69 -9.67 2.71 -2.39
C ASN A 69 -8.95 1.49 -2.98
N TYR A 70 -8.21 1.63 -4.09
CA TYR A 70 -7.35 0.55 -4.59
C TYR A 70 -6.26 0.18 -3.59
N GLY A 71 -5.64 1.17 -2.94
CA GLY A 71 -4.68 0.94 -1.87
C GLY A 71 -5.25 0.15 -0.69
N ILE A 72 -6.47 0.49 -0.26
CA ILE A 72 -7.17 -0.25 0.80
C ILE A 72 -7.43 -1.69 0.36
N ALA A 73 -7.91 -1.91 -0.87
CA ALA A 73 -8.18 -3.25 -1.39
C ALA A 73 -6.89 -4.10 -1.48
N MET A 74 -5.78 -3.51 -1.93
CA MET A 74 -4.47 -4.17 -1.95
C MET A 74 -4.03 -4.55 -0.54
N ALA A 75 -4.12 -3.63 0.42
CA ALA A 75 -3.76 -3.88 1.81
C ALA A 75 -4.64 -4.96 2.45
N GLN A 76 -5.92 -5.04 2.11
CA GLN A 76 -6.84 -6.08 2.60
C GLN A 76 -6.51 -7.48 2.05
N ILE A 77 -6.16 -7.59 0.76
CA ILE A 77 -5.76 -8.86 0.14
C ILE A 77 -4.44 -9.35 0.75
N ALA A 78 -3.48 -8.44 0.94
CA ALA A 78 -2.22 -8.72 1.62
C ALA A 78 -2.47 -9.18 3.07
N GLU A 79 -3.28 -8.42 3.83
CA GLU A 79 -3.61 -8.73 5.23
C GLU A 79 -4.29 -10.10 5.38
N GLY A 80 -5.25 -10.43 4.52
CA GLY A 80 -5.92 -11.74 4.55
C GLY A 80 -4.95 -12.89 4.29
N SER A 81 -4.07 -12.74 3.31
CA SER A 81 -3.05 -13.75 2.99
C SER A 81 -2.02 -13.90 4.12
N LEU A 82 -1.58 -12.79 4.73
CA LEU A 82 -0.70 -12.80 5.90
C LEU A 82 -1.37 -13.42 7.13
N SER A 83 -2.68 -13.28 7.28
CA SER A 83 -3.44 -13.95 8.34
C SER A 83 -3.41 -15.47 8.19
N GLU A 84 -3.58 -15.99 6.97
CA GLU A 84 -3.45 -17.43 6.70
C GLU A 84 -2.04 -17.94 6.92
N ILE A 85 -1.02 -17.18 6.48
CA ILE A 85 0.38 -17.50 6.79
C ILE A 85 0.58 -17.59 8.30
N ASN A 86 0.06 -16.63 9.09
CA ASN A 86 0.20 -16.67 10.55
C ASN A 86 -0.49 -17.89 11.18
N ASN A 87 -1.68 -18.27 10.71
CA ASN A 87 -2.39 -19.46 11.20
C ASN A 87 -1.58 -20.75 10.94
N ASN A 88 -1.02 -20.87 9.74
CA ASN A 88 -0.16 -22.00 9.38
C ASN A 88 1.13 -22.01 10.22
N LEU A 89 1.72 -20.84 10.52
CA LEU A 89 2.88 -20.75 11.41
C LEU A 89 2.55 -21.14 12.85
N GLN A 90 1.37 -20.80 13.36
CA GLN A 90 0.92 -21.26 14.67
C GLN A 90 0.72 -22.78 14.69
N ARG A 91 0.21 -23.36 13.59
CA ARG A 91 0.12 -24.83 13.45
C ARG A 91 1.51 -25.46 13.39
N ALA A 92 2.42 -24.89 12.61
CA ALA A 92 3.82 -25.31 12.52
C ALA A 92 4.52 -25.26 13.89
N TYR A 93 4.25 -24.22 14.68
CA TYR A 93 4.71 -24.09 16.07
C TYR A 93 4.18 -25.22 16.96
N GLN A 94 2.89 -25.57 16.86
CA GLN A 94 2.32 -26.69 17.62
C GLN A 94 2.97 -28.02 17.23
N LEU A 95 3.15 -28.27 15.93
CA LEU A 95 3.82 -29.49 15.44
C LEU A 95 5.28 -29.56 15.92
N SER A 96 5.95 -28.43 16.03
CA SER A 96 7.31 -28.33 16.56
C SER A 96 7.38 -28.69 18.04
N VAL A 97 6.42 -28.23 18.85
CA VAL A 97 6.30 -28.62 20.26
C VAL A 97 5.97 -30.11 20.41
N MET A 98 5.11 -30.65 19.53
CA MET A 98 4.75 -32.07 19.54
C MET A 98 5.93 -32.96 19.11
N GLY A 99 6.64 -32.56 18.05
CA GLY A 99 7.84 -33.23 17.54
C GLY A 99 9.00 -33.16 18.53
N GLY A 100 9.09 -32.09 19.32
CA GLY A 100 10.06 -31.95 20.41
C GLY A 100 9.83 -32.87 21.61
N ASN A 101 8.82 -33.75 21.60
CA ASN A 101 8.68 -34.77 22.63
C ASN A 101 9.49 -36.03 22.30
N ARG A 102 10.50 -36.33 23.13
CA ARG A 102 11.39 -37.49 22.97
C ARG A 102 10.73 -38.85 23.24
N SER A 103 9.53 -38.87 23.84
CA SER A 103 8.77 -40.13 24.01
C SER A 103 8.07 -40.58 22.73
N LEU A 104 8.11 -39.78 21.66
CA LEU A 104 7.47 -40.05 20.39
C LEU A 104 8.34 -40.97 19.52
N GLU A 105 7.73 -41.89 18.77
CA GLU A 105 8.47 -42.78 17.88
C GLU A 105 9.05 -42.02 16.68
N SER A 106 10.17 -42.53 16.13
CA SER A 106 10.80 -41.94 14.94
C SER A 106 9.85 -41.85 13.73
N SER A 107 8.96 -42.83 13.53
CA SER A 107 7.95 -42.81 12.46
C SER A 107 6.92 -41.71 12.66
N ASP A 108 6.51 -41.46 13.90
CA ASP A 108 5.51 -40.44 14.23
C ASP A 108 6.10 -39.04 14.10
N ARG A 109 7.39 -38.86 14.43
CA ARG A 109 8.10 -37.60 14.18
C ARG A 109 8.24 -37.30 12.69
N VAL A 110 8.55 -38.30 11.87
CA VAL A 110 8.58 -38.13 10.40
C VAL A 110 7.21 -37.65 9.90
N ALA A 111 6.11 -38.26 10.37
CA ALA A 111 4.77 -37.86 9.97
C ALA A 111 4.41 -36.41 10.38
N LEU A 112 4.79 -36.00 11.60
CA LEU A 112 4.64 -34.60 12.04
C LEU A 112 5.51 -33.64 11.21
N GLY A 113 6.72 -34.07 10.85
CA GLY A 113 7.64 -33.34 9.99
C GLY A 113 7.10 -33.14 8.57
N ASP A 114 6.45 -34.15 8.00
CA ASP A 114 5.79 -34.06 6.69
C ASP A 114 4.62 -33.05 6.70
N GLU A 115 3.81 -33.04 7.77
CA GLU A 115 2.76 -32.03 7.96
C GLU A 115 3.38 -30.62 8.09
N PHE A 116 4.44 -30.49 8.88
CA PHE A 116 5.18 -29.23 9.07
C PHE A 116 5.74 -28.69 7.75
N LYS A 117 6.42 -29.55 6.97
CA LYS A 117 6.94 -29.23 5.64
C LYS A 117 5.83 -28.75 4.71
N THR A 118 4.72 -29.48 4.65
CA THR A 118 3.58 -29.12 3.80
C THR A 118 3.00 -27.75 4.15
N LEU A 119 2.93 -27.40 5.45
CA LEU A 119 2.46 -26.09 5.90
C LEU A 119 3.41 -24.96 5.48
N LEU A 120 4.72 -25.16 5.57
CA LEU A 120 5.71 -24.18 5.13
C LEU A 120 5.71 -24.01 3.60
N GLU A 121 5.56 -25.09 2.84
CA GLU A 121 5.39 -25.04 1.38
C GLU A 121 4.10 -24.29 1.00
N THR A 122 3.01 -24.57 1.72
CA THR A 122 1.73 -23.87 1.53
C THR A 122 1.87 -22.37 1.81
N ASN A 123 2.64 -21.96 2.83
CA ASN A 123 2.92 -20.55 3.10
C ASN A 123 3.67 -19.87 1.95
N ASN A 124 4.70 -20.52 1.40
CA ASN A 124 5.41 -20.01 0.23
C ASN A 124 4.49 -19.93 -0.99
N LEU A 125 3.59 -20.90 -1.17
CA LEU A 125 2.58 -20.88 -2.22
C LEU A 125 1.61 -19.71 -2.06
N ILE A 126 1.10 -19.46 -0.84
CA ILE A 126 0.25 -18.30 -0.55
C ILE A 126 1.00 -17.02 -0.90
N ALA A 127 2.23 -16.84 -0.41
CA ALA A 127 3.02 -15.65 -0.70
C ALA A 127 3.26 -15.42 -2.21
N ASN A 128 3.49 -16.49 -2.97
CA ASN A 128 3.72 -16.42 -4.42
C ASN A 128 2.43 -16.20 -5.25
N ASN A 129 1.28 -16.68 -4.77
CA ASN A 129 0.01 -16.58 -5.50
C ASN A 129 -0.84 -15.37 -5.09
N THR A 130 -0.47 -14.65 -4.02
CA THR A 130 -1.19 -13.44 -3.62
C THR A 130 -0.89 -12.30 -4.61
N LEU A 131 -1.88 -12.06 -5.47
CA LEU A 131 -1.82 -11.08 -6.55
C LEU A 131 -2.91 -10.01 -6.42
N PHE A 132 -2.57 -8.80 -6.83
CA PHE A 132 -3.54 -7.73 -7.11
C PHE A 132 -3.49 -7.40 -8.60
N GLY A 133 -4.50 -7.85 -9.34
CA GLY A 133 -4.50 -7.74 -10.81
C GLY A 133 -3.43 -8.65 -11.41
N SER A 134 -2.33 -8.07 -11.88
CA SER A 134 -1.19 -8.80 -12.49
C SER A 134 0.11 -8.62 -11.71
N ILE A 135 0.04 -8.02 -10.53
CA ILE A 135 1.23 -7.69 -9.72
C ILE A 135 1.20 -8.53 -8.45
N ASN A 136 2.32 -9.18 -8.16
CA ASN A 136 2.53 -9.87 -6.89
C ASN A 136 2.77 -8.85 -5.78
N ILE A 137 2.11 -9.03 -4.64
CA ILE A 137 2.15 -8.06 -3.54
C ILE A 137 2.86 -8.58 -2.29
N LEU A 138 3.18 -9.87 -2.23
CA LEU A 138 3.78 -10.54 -1.06
C LEU A 138 5.09 -11.29 -1.37
N ASN A 139 5.53 -11.36 -2.62
CA ASN A 139 6.79 -12.05 -2.98
C ASN A 139 7.95 -11.05 -3.17
N TYR A 140 9.14 -11.55 -3.48
CA TYR A 140 10.34 -10.71 -3.69
C TYR A 140 10.29 -9.84 -4.95
N GLU A 141 9.37 -10.10 -5.87
CA GLU A 141 9.14 -9.25 -7.05
C GLU A 141 8.29 -8.02 -6.71
N SER A 142 7.75 -7.95 -5.49
CA SER A 142 7.07 -6.75 -4.99
C SER A 142 8.08 -5.62 -4.78
N ASN A 143 7.65 -4.38 -5.05
CA ASN A 143 8.52 -3.22 -4.94
C ASN A 143 8.89 -2.96 -3.46
N GLU A 144 10.18 -2.99 -3.12
CA GLU A 144 10.68 -2.77 -1.74
C GLU A 144 10.33 -1.39 -1.20
N GLU A 145 10.24 -0.40 -2.09
CA GLU A 145 9.81 0.97 -1.82
C GLU A 145 8.29 1.09 -1.65
N GLY A 146 7.53 0.00 -1.74
CA GLY A 146 6.07 0.01 -1.69
C GLY A 146 5.40 0.55 -2.96
N PHE A 147 4.07 0.54 -2.95
CA PHE A 147 3.25 1.05 -4.04
C PHE A 147 2.89 2.52 -3.80
N LEU A 148 3.31 3.39 -4.74
CA LEU A 148 3.04 4.82 -4.69
C LEU A 148 1.59 5.11 -5.09
N ILE A 149 0.76 5.53 -4.15
CA ILE A 149 -0.63 5.90 -4.39
C ILE A 149 -0.75 7.42 -4.36
N LYS A 150 -1.08 8.00 -5.53
CA LYS A 150 -1.44 9.42 -5.61
C LYS A 150 -2.83 9.62 -5.01
N SER A 151 -2.84 9.91 -3.71
CA SER A 151 -4.05 10.12 -2.91
C SER A 151 -4.39 11.60 -2.67
N ARG A 152 -3.59 12.53 -3.21
CA ARG A 152 -3.88 13.98 -3.29
C ARG A 152 -3.38 14.58 -4.62
N PRO A 153 -4.07 15.61 -5.16
CA PRO A 153 -3.66 16.30 -6.39
C PRO A 153 -2.59 17.40 -6.19
N GLU A 154 -2.32 17.83 -4.96
CA GLU A 154 -1.30 18.83 -4.62
C GLU A 154 0.06 18.20 -4.27
N PRO A 155 1.19 18.97 -4.29
CA PRO A 155 2.51 18.48 -3.94
C PRO A 155 2.64 18.24 -2.42
N GLY A 156 2.00 17.16 -1.96
CA GLY A 156 2.08 16.61 -0.60
C GLY A 156 2.55 15.15 -0.58
N GLY A 157 3.16 14.71 -1.68
CA GLY A 157 3.74 13.38 -1.86
C GLY A 157 2.70 12.28 -2.20
N PRO A 158 3.06 11.29 -3.04
CA PRO A 158 2.32 10.03 -3.08
C PRO A 158 2.35 9.40 -1.68
N GLN A 159 1.25 8.78 -1.25
CA GLN A 159 1.27 7.92 -0.08
C GLN A 159 1.74 6.53 -0.52
N THR A 160 2.80 6.06 0.11
CA THR A 160 3.42 4.79 -0.20
C THR A 160 2.78 3.69 0.64
N VAL A 161 2.03 2.80 0.01
CA VAL A 161 1.55 1.57 0.64
C VAL A 161 2.65 0.53 0.54
N THR A 162 3.41 0.34 1.62
CA THR A 162 4.49 -0.66 1.65
C THR A 162 3.95 -2.03 2.00
N THR A 163 3.67 -2.86 1.00
CA THR A 163 3.49 -4.30 1.16
C THR A 163 4.88 -4.92 1.17
N GLY A 164 5.35 -5.39 2.34
CA GLY A 164 6.65 -6.04 2.46
C GLY A 164 6.64 -7.44 1.88
N ASN A 165 7.82 -7.95 1.52
CA ASN A 165 8.04 -9.34 1.12
C ASN A 165 7.68 -10.28 2.28
N ALA A 166 6.89 -11.32 1.99
CA ALA A 166 6.32 -12.27 2.96
C ALA A 166 6.81 -13.70 2.74
N ILE A 167 7.74 -13.95 1.81
CA ILE A 167 8.41 -15.24 1.73
C ILE A 167 9.14 -15.48 3.05
N LEU A 168 9.06 -16.71 3.55
CA LEU A 168 9.61 -17.11 4.85
C LEU A 168 11.02 -16.54 5.06
N THR A 169 11.87 -16.61 4.05
CA THR A 169 13.29 -16.23 4.19
C THR A 169 13.57 -14.74 4.20
N SER A 170 12.83 -13.92 3.45
CA SER A 170 12.93 -12.45 3.59
C SER A 170 12.42 -11.98 4.95
N LEU A 171 11.47 -12.72 5.50
CA LEU A 171 10.89 -12.45 6.81
C LEU A 171 11.87 -12.81 7.93
N PHE A 172 12.59 -13.93 7.80
CA PHE A 172 13.72 -14.29 8.66
C PHE A 172 14.89 -13.31 8.55
N GLY A 173 15.28 -12.90 7.34
CA GLY A 173 16.31 -11.88 7.15
C GLY A 173 15.98 -10.58 7.89
N LYS A 174 14.71 -10.15 7.86
CA LYS A 174 14.24 -8.96 8.57
C LYS A 174 14.12 -9.15 10.08
N ALA A 175 13.69 -10.33 10.55
CA ALA A 175 13.69 -10.68 11.98
C ALA A 175 15.11 -10.62 12.57
N LEU A 176 16.12 -11.07 11.83
CA LEU A 176 17.53 -11.03 12.24
C LEU A 176 18.11 -9.60 12.33
N ASN A 177 17.55 -8.63 11.59
CA ASN A 177 17.91 -7.21 11.75
C ASN A 177 17.33 -6.60 13.03
N SER A 178 16.20 -7.12 13.54
CA SER A 178 15.56 -6.61 14.75
C SER A 178 16.39 -6.91 16.01
N ASP A 179 17.17 -7.99 15.99
CA ASP A 179 18.06 -8.40 17.07
C ASP A 179 19.47 -7.84 16.92
N ASN A 180 19.62 -6.51 16.78
CA ASN A 180 20.88 -5.76 16.99
C ASN A 180 22.19 -6.55 16.77
N ILE A 181 22.38 -7.22 15.61
CA ILE A 181 23.67 -7.80 15.24
C ILE A 181 24.54 -6.66 14.69
N THR A 182 24.76 -5.63 15.52
CA THR A 182 25.69 -4.55 15.23
C THR A 182 27.10 -5.08 15.48
N GLY A 183 27.68 -5.64 14.42
CA GLY A 183 29.11 -5.83 14.31
C GLY A 183 29.63 -7.09 14.99
N GLN A 184 29.75 -8.17 14.21
CA GLN A 184 30.94 -9.03 14.13
C GLN A 184 30.63 -10.19 13.21
N MET A 185 31.14 -10.19 11.98
CA MET A 185 31.42 -11.41 11.21
C MET A 185 32.52 -11.16 10.17
N LEU A 186 33.77 -11.32 10.59
CA LEU A 186 34.85 -11.69 9.69
C LEU A 186 35.25 -13.11 10.09
N SER A 187 35.03 -14.06 9.18
CA SER A 187 35.32 -15.50 9.28
C SER A 187 34.34 -16.35 10.11
N LEU A 188 33.55 -17.17 9.39
CA LEU A 188 32.69 -18.23 9.96
C LEU A 188 33.47 -19.36 10.66
N VAL A 189 34.80 -19.31 10.71
CA VAL A 189 35.64 -20.40 11.26
C VAL A 189 35.79 -20.30 12.79
N SER A 190 35.34 -19.22 13.44
CA SER A 190 35.58 -19.02 14.88
C SER A 190 34.45 -18.29 15.64
N ILE A 191 33.21 -18.34 15.14
CA ILE A 191 32.12 -17.61 15.80
C ILE A 191 31.55 -18.44 16.94
N ASN A 192 31.31 -17.74 18.05
CA ASN A 192 30.50 -18.19 19.15
C ASN A 192 29.03 -18.11 18.68
N LEU A 193 28.48 -19.20 18.10
CA LEU A 193 27.19 -19.20 17.37
C LEU A 193 26.00 -18.66 18.19
N GLY A 194 26.12 -18.57 19.52
CA GLY A 194 25.11 -18.01 20.44
C GLY A 194 25.03 -16.48 20.41
N ALA A 195 26.05 -15.80 19.89
CA ALA A 195 26.05 -14.34 19.71
C ALA A 195 25.45 -13.91 18.35
N THR A 196 25.14 -14.85 17.45
CA THR A 196 24.70 -14.62 16.07
C THR A 196 23.17 -14.64 15.88
N GLY A 197 22.40 -14.57 16.96
CA GLY A 197 20.93 -14.63 16.90
C GLY A 197 20.40 -16.00 16.47
N ASP A 198 19.11 -16.08 16.17
CA ASP A 198 18.40 -17.37 16.00
C ASP A 198 18.89 -18.18 14.80
N LEU A 199 19.32 -17.53 13.72
CA LEU A 199 19.90 -18.22 12.56
C LEU A 199 21.25 -18.89 12.92
N GLY A 200 22.05 -18.25 13.78
CA GLY A 200 23.28 -18.84 14.30
C GLY A 200 23.00 -20.07 15.16
N LYS A 201 21.95 -20.02 15.99
CA LYS A 201 21.51 -21.17 16.76
C LYS A 201 20.93 -22.29 15.89
N MET A 202 20.21 -21.98 14.80
CA MET A 202 19.74 -22.97 13.83
C MET A 202 20.88 -23.66 13.10
N VAL A 203 21.88 -22.90 12.64
CA VAL A 203 23.08 -23.46 12.01
C VAL A 203 23.82 -24.35 13.00
N ALA A 204 23.92 -23.95 14.28
CA ALA A 204 24.48 -24.79 15.33
C ALA A 204 23.66 -26.10 15.49
N ALA A 205 22.34 -26.01 15.60
CA ALA A 205 21.47 -27.17 15.74
C ALA A 205 21.63 -28.13 14.55
N TYR A 206 21.73 -27.61 13.33
CA TYR A 206 21.96 -28.39 12.11
C TYR A 206 23.32 -29.07 12.10
N MET A 207 24.37 -28.35 12.50
CA MET A 207 25.71 -28.91 12.64
C MET A 207 25.71 -30.10 13.59
N LEU A 208 25.06 -29.95 14.76
CA LEU A 208 24.95 -31.03 15.75
C LEU A 208 24.18 -32.22 15.18
N ILE A 209 23.00 -32.01 14.62
CA ILE A 209 22.11 -33.10 14.17
C ILE A 209 22.72 -33.88 12.98
N ASN A 210 23.29 -33.17 12.01
CA ASN A 210 23.81 -33.79 10.77
C ASN A 210 25.31 -34.06 10.80
N ASN A 211 25.95 -33.96 11.98
CA ASN A 211 27.35 -34.26 12.21
C ASN A 211 28.29 -33.47 11.25
N GLN A 212 27.97 -32.19 11.02
CA GLN A 212 28.75 -31.29 10.16
C GLN A 212 29.69 -30.44 11.01
N SER A 213 30.99 -30.50 10.72
CA SER A 213 32.03 -29.76 11.46
C SER A 213 32.28 -28.36 10.91
N ASP A 214 31.87 -28.08 9.66
CA ASP A 214 32.05 -26.79 9.01
C ASP A 214 30.75 -25.97 9.06
N ALA A 215 30.77 -24.85 9.79
CA ALA A 215 29.65 -23.92 9.88
C ALA A 215 29.30 -23.28 8.53
N GLY A 216 30.26 -23.18 7.60
CA GLY A 216 30.02 -22.69 6.25
C GLY A 216 29.14 -23.64 5.44
N VAL A 217 29.41 -24.95 5.52
CA VAL A 217 28.65 -26.00 4.81
C VAL A 217 27.26 -26.18 5.44
N ALA A 218 27.16 -26.15 6.77
CA ALA A 218 25.87 -26.18 7.46
C ALA A 218 25.00 -24.96 7.13
N ALA A 219 25.60 -23.78 7.05
CA ALA A 219 24.89 -22.58 6.61
C ALA A 219 24.57 -22.58 5.11
N ASP A 220 25.29 -23.33 4.27
CA ASP A 220 24.98 -23.46 2.84
C ASP A 220 23.86 -24.48 2.59
N ALA A 221 23.81 -25.55 3.38
CA ALA A 221 22.71 -26.51 3.36
C ALA A 221 21.39 -25.86 3.82
N LEU A 222 21.41 -25.15 4.96
CA LEU A 222 20.22 -24.47 5.46
C LEU A 222 19.75 -23.29 4.59
N LEU A 223 20.66 -22.65 3.84
CA LEU A 223 20.35 -21.46 3.05
C LEU A 223 20.68 -21.67 1.57
N THR A 224 19.65 -21.81 0.73
CA THR A 224 19.76 -21.96 -0.72
C THR A 224 19.83 -20.58 -1.42
N GLY A 225 20.69 -20.44 -2.44
CA GLY A 225 20.80 -19.22 -3.27
C GLY A 225 22.21 -18.64 -3.40
N THR A 226 22.42 -17.68 -4.32
CA THR A 226 23.74 -17.05 -4.53
C THR A 226 24.04 -16.03 -3.42
N ARG A 227 24.90 -16.42 -2.48
CA ARG A 227 25.33 -15.61 -1.34
C ARG A 227 26.30 -14.52 -1.76
N THR A 228 25.80 -13.41 -2.30
CA THR A 228 26.64 -12.24 -2.57
C THR A 228 26.56 -11.29 -1.38
N GLY A 229 27.48 -11.45 -0.42
CA GLY A 229 27.62 -10.55 0.74
C GLY A 229 27.68 -11.25 2.11
N ALA A 230 27.95 -10.48 3.16
CA ALA A 230 27.98 -10.94 4.55
C ALA A 230 26.60 -11.48 5.01
N ILE A 231 26.54 -12.31 6.06
CA ILE A 231 25.27 -12.79 6.64
C ILE A 231 24.37 -11.62 7.10
N SER A 232 24.94 -10.46 7.44
CA SER A 232 24.17 -9.24 7.73
C SER A 232 23.52 -8.61 6.48
N THR A 233 23.99 -8.95 5.27
CA THR A 233 23.42 -8.52 3.99
C THR A 233 22.49 -9.58 3.38
N LEU A 234 22.35 -10.76 4.00
CA LEU A 234 21.29 -11.71 3.67
C LEU A 234 19.91 -11.10 3.95
N ALA A 235 19.81 -10.22 4.94
CA ALA A 235 18.60 -9.47 5.22
C ALA A 235 18.22 -8.44 4.14
N THR A 236 19.18 -8.05 3.30
CA THR A 236 18.96 -7.18 2.12
C THR A 236 19.00 -7.96 0.81
N ASN A 237 19.28 -9.27 0.84
CA ASN A 237 19.37 -10.11 -0.34
C ASN A 237 18.18 -11.07 -0.39
N SER A 238 17.11 -10.60 -1.04
CA SER A 238 15.82 -11.29 -1.21
C SER A 238 15.88 -12.61 -2.00
N ALA A 239 17.06 -13.02 -2.50
CA ALA A 239 17.25 -14.25 -3.28
C ALA A 239 17.75 -15.45 -2.47
N VAL A 240 18.05 -15.27 -1.17
CA VAL A 240 18.43 -16.38 -0.28
C VAL A 240 17.16 -16.97 0.34
N GLN A 241 17.01 -18.29 0.28
CA GLN A 241 15.87 -19.04 0.81
C GLN A 241 16.33 -20.02 1.91
N LEU A 242 15.54 -20.21 2.95
CA LEU A 242 15.73 -21.27 3.94
C LEU A 242 15.19 -22.54 3.32
N ASP A 243 16.00 -23.60 3.36
CA ASP A 243 15.56 -24.90 2.88
C ASP A 243 14.58 -25.52 3.88
N ILE A 244 13.35 -25.76 3.42
CA ILE A 244 12.29 -26.38 4.21
C ILE A 244 12.65 -27.83 4.54
N ASP A 245 13.36 -28.52 3.65
CA ASP A 245 13.78 -29.90 3.87
C ASP A 245 14.82 -29.96 4.99
N GLU A 246 15.78 -29.04 5.00
CA GLU A 246 16.79 -28.99 6.05
C GLU A 246 16.20 -28.51 7.40
N MET A 247 15.19 -27.63 7.40
CA MET A 247 14.42 -27.32 8.60
C MET A 247 13.65 -28.53 9.14
N ASN A 248 13.08 -29.35 8.25
CA ASN A 248 12.41 -30.59 8.64
C ASN A 248 13.40 -31.61 9.24
N THR A 249 14.65 -31.66 8.75
CA THR A 249 15.67 -32.52 9.36
C THR A 249 15.96 -32.16 10.82
N LEU A 250 15.85 -30.88 11.21
CA LEU A 250 16.01 -30.45 12.61
C LEU A 250 14.93 -30.99 13.54
N LEU A 251 13.72 -31.25 13.02
CA LEU A 251 12.57 -31.74 13.78
C LEU A 251 12.55 -33.28 13.85
N VAL A 252 13.01 -33.94 12.78
CA VAL A 252 12.86 -35.40 12.60
C VAL A 252 14.08 -36.18 13.11
N ASN A 253 15.29 -35.66 12.90
CA ASN A 253 16.51 -36.40 13.19
C ASN A 253 16.94 -36.24 14.66
N GLU A 254 17.18 -37.36 15.33
CA GLU A 254 17.80 -37.38 16.65
C GLU A 254 19.30 -37.63 16.51
N LEU A 255 20.09 -36.84 17.25
CA LEU A 255 21.52 -37.07 17.34
C LEU A 255 21.80 -38.40 18.03
N SER A 256 22.45 -39.32 17.32
CA SER A 256 22.84 -40.63 17.86
C SER A 256 24.23 -40.55 18.49
N ALA A 257 24.45 -41.20 19.65
CA ALA A 257 25.76 -41.32 20.27
C ALA A 257 26.72 -42.16 19.40
N GLN A 258 27.47 -41.50 18.51
CA GLN A 258 28.51 -42.14 17.70
C GLN A 258 29.87 -41.50 17.97
N THR A 259 30.91 -42.32 17.91
CA THR A 259 32.31 -41.93 18.07
C THR A 259 32.75 -41.01 16.93
N GLY A 260 33.22 -39.78 17.24
CA GLY A 260 33.75 -38.83 16.24
C GLY A 260 33.15 -37.41 16.27
N GLN A 261 32.10 -37.17 17.06
CA GLN A 261 31.37 -35.88 17.09
C GLN A 261 32.09 -34.72 17.80
N SER A 262 33.30 -34.93 18.33
CA SER A 262 34.05 -33.91 19.09
C SER A 262 34.38 -32.64 18.27
N ALA A 263 34.61 -32.76 16.96
CA ALA A 263 34.86 -31.63 16.06
C ALA A 263 33.59 -30.80 15.73
N VAL A 264 32.42 -31.44 15.77
CA VAL A 264 31.12 -30.81 15.51
C VAL A 264 30.73 -29.89 16.67
N VAL A 265 31.02 -30.30 17.90
CA VAL A 265 30.76 -29.46 19.07
C VAL A 265 31.67 -28.25 19.12
N THR A 266 32.94 -28.33 18.68
CA THR A 266 33.83 -27.16 18.71
C THR A 266 33.35 -26.03 17.79
N GLY A 267 32.72 -26.36 16.65
CA GLY A 267 32.13 -25.40 15.73
C GLY A 267 30.79 -24.80 16.20
N ALA A 268 30.06 -25.49 17.08
CA ALA A 268 28.74 -25.07 17.57
C ALA A 268 28.70 -24.69 19.06
N ALA A 269 29.79 -24.92 19.81
CA ALA A 269 29.89 -24.77 21.27
C ALA A 269 29.50 -23.39 21.79
N GLY A 270 29.67 -22.36 20.97
CA GLY A 270 29.27 -21.01 21.34
C GLY A 270 27.75 -20.80 21.46
N ALA A 271 26.94 -21.54 20.69
CA ALA A 271 25.48 -21.44 20.81
C ALA A 271 24.91 -22.26 21.95
N PHE A 272 25.63 -23.30 22.35
CA PHE A 272 25.16 -24.27 23.32
C PHE A 272 25.69 -23.93 24.72
N THR A 273 24.96 -23.10 25.46
CA THR A 273 25.28 -22.77 26.86
C THR A 273 24.79 -23.89 27.79
N GLY A 274 25.64 -24.88 28.11
CA GLY A 274 25.21 -25.98 28.96
C GLY A 274 26.23 -27.09 29.21
N PHE A 275 27.26 -27.20 28.39
CA PHE A 275 28.38 -28.11 28.64
C PHE A 275 29.58 -27.36 29.22
N ALA A 276 30.21 -27.92 30.25
CA ALA A 276 31.56 -27.50 30.62
C ALA A 276 32.52 -27.89 29.48
N ASP A 277 33.49 -27.04 29.17
CA ASP A 277 34.51 -27.22 28.11
C ASP A 277 35.21 -28.61 28.18
N THR A 278 35.28 -29.18 29.38
CA THR A 278 35.85 -30.50 29.67
C THR A 278 34.95 -31.69 29.30
N ASP A 279 33.62 -31.53 29.22
CA ASP A 279 32.65 -32.61 28.91
C ASP A 279 32.46 -32.84 27.40
N VAL A 280 32.90 -31.88 26.59
CA VAL A 280 32.76 -31.84 25.12
C VAL A 280 33.81 -32.69 24.40
N HIS A 281 34.91 -33.05 25.08
CA HIS A 281 36.07 -33.74 24.50
C HIS A 281 36.12 -35.26 24.74
N SER A 282 35.01 -35.86 25.17
CA SER A 282 34.91 -37.30 25.32
C SER A 282 35.00 -37.99 23.94
N THR A 283 36.09 -38.73 23.71
CA THR A 283 36.26 -39.68 22.58
C THR A 283 35.18 -40.78 22.56
N ILE A 284 34.25 -40.79 23.52
CA ILE A 284 33.33 -41.88 23.86
C ILE A 284 31.85 -41.54 23.54
N GLY A 285 31.58 -40.40 22.91
CA GLY A 285 30.21 -39.97 22.57
C GLY A 285 29.48 -39.27 23.73
N PHE A 286 28.26 -38.80 23.46
CA PHE A 286 27.42 -38.07 24.42
C PHE A 286 26.68 -39.00 25.39
N SER A 287 26.55 -38.58 26.65
CA SER A 287 25.64 -39.23 27.61
C SER A 287 24.17 -38.90 27.31
N ASP A 288 23.23 -39.72 27.81
CA ASP A 288 21.79 -39.51 27.63
C ASP A 288 21.30 -38.13 28.10
N GLN A 289 21.91 -37.59 29.17
CA GLN A 289 21.61 -36.26 29.66
C GLN A 289 22.09 -35.16 28.70
N GLN A 290 23.25 -35.35 28.08
CA GLN A 290 23.79 -34.40 27.09
C GLN A 290 22.99 -34.45 25.78
N LEU A 291 22.60 -35.65 25.33
CA LEU A 291 21.71 -35.80 24.18
C LEU A 291 20.35 -35.12 24.40
N ASN A 292 19.80 -35.22 25.62
CA ASN A 292 18.55 -34.55 25.96
C ASN A 292 18.66 -33.01 25.94
N GLN A 293 19.79 -32.46 26.37
CA GLN A 293 20.03 -31.01 26.31
C GLN A 293 20.25 -30.53 24.86
N ILE A 294 20.94 -31.31 24.02
CA ILE A 294 21.13 -31.02 22.59
C ILE A 294 19.79 -31.04 21.84
N TYR A 295 18.97 -32.04 22.12
CA TYR A 295 17.64 -32.15 21.52
C TYR A 295 16.76 -30.95 21.92
N GLY A 296 16.71 -30.61 23.21
CA GLY A 296 16.01 -29.43 23.70
C GLY A 296 16.49 -28.13 23.05
N PHE A 297 17.80 -27.97 22.86
CA PHE A 297 18.35 -26.83 22.13
C PHE A 297 17.85 -26.78 20.68
N SER A 298 17.89 -27.89 19.93
CA SER A 298 17.40 -27.90 18.55
C SER A 298 15.91 -27.54 18.43
N THR A 299 15.07 -28.08 19.32
CA THR A 299 13.63 -27.81 19.31
C THR A 299 13.33 -26.38 19.75
N ASP A 300 14.04 -25.88 20.77
CA ASP A 300 13.87 -24.51 21.27
C ASP A 300 14.30 -23.49 20.22
N THR A 301 15.37 -23.77 19.46
CA THR A 301 15.81 -22.88 18.37
C THR A 301 14.79 -22.82 17.24
N LEU A 302 14.23 -23.95 16.84
CA LEU A 302 13.18 -23.99 15.82
C LEU A 302 11.91 -23.26 16.33
N LEU A 303 11.59 -23.37 17.61
CA LEU A 303 10.48 -22.67 18.24
C LEU A 303 10.67 -21.15 18.26
N ASP A 304 11.86 -20.69 18.66
CA ASP A 304 12.27 -19.28 18.67
C ASP A 304 12.13 -18.67 17.27
N THR A 305 12.58 -19.41 16.25
CA THR A 305 12.53 -18.96 14.86
C THR A 305 11.08 -18.80 14.37
N LEU A 306 10.20 -19.77 14.65
CA LEU A 306 8.77 -19.67 14.30
C LEU A 306 8.07 -18.53 15.04
N SER A 307 8.44 -18.28 16.30
CA SER A 307 7.95 -17.15 17.08
C SER A 307 8.42 -15.80 16.53
N GLY A 308 9.69 -15.68 16.15
CA GLY A 308 10.24 -14.49 15.50
C GLY A 308 9.54 -14.21 14.15
N LEU A 309 9.29 -15.27 13.38
CA LEU A 309 8.59 -15.20 12.11
C LEU A 309 7.13 -14.73 12.28
N SER A 310 6.37 -15.32 13.21
CA SER A 310 5.00 -14.90 13.52
C SER A 310 4.95 -13.45 14.00
N THR A 311 5.95 -13.02 14.77
CA THR A 311 6.10 -11.62 15.22
C THR A 311 6.29 -10.69 14.03
N GLU A 312 7.13 -11.05 13.06
CA GLU A 312 7.36 -10.21 11.88
C GLU A 312 6.14 -10.19 10.93
N VAL A 313 5.43 -11.33 10.75
CA VAL A 313 4.12 -11.32 10.06
C VAL A 313 3.17 -10.33 10.76
N THR A 314 3.09 -10.38 12.09
CA THR A 314 2.22 -9.51 12.87
C THR A 314 2.62 -8.04 12.77
N ASN A 315 3.92 -7.73 12.75
CA ASN A 315 4.43 -6.38 12.50
C ASN A 315 4.02 -5.87 11.12
N GLN A 316 4.13 -6.72 10.09
CA GLN A 316 3.74 -6.34 8.74
C GLN A 316 2.22 -6.11 8.63
N ARG A 317 1.40 -6.95 9.28
CA ARG A 317 -0.06 -6.77 9.38
C ARG A 317 -0.44 -5.48 10.11
N SER A 318 0.25 -5.18 11.23
CA SER A 318 0.08 -3.94 11.98
C SER A 318 0.35 -2.70 11.12
N ARG A 319 1.44 -2.72 10.32
CA ARG A 319 1.76 -1.66 9.37
C ARG A 319 0.67 -1.49 8.30
N LEU A 320 0.19 -2.58 7.71
CA LEU A 320 -0.91 -2.53 6.73
C LEU A 320 -2.21 -1.97 7.33
N GLY A 321 -2.51 -2.29 8.59
CA GLY A 321 -3.63 -1.69 9.32
C GLY A 321 -3.46 -0.18 9.54
N ALA A 322 -2.25 0.28 9.86
CA ALA A 322 -1.95 1.71 9.97
C ALA A 322 -2.11 2.44 8.63
N GLU A 323 -1.63 1.85 7.53
CA GLU A 323 -1.79 2.40 6.18
C GLU A 323 -3.27 2.48 5.76
N GLN A 324 -4.06 1.44 6.04
CA GLN A 324 -5.52 1.46 5.80
C GLN A 324 -6.19 2.63 6.53
N ASN A 325 -5.83 2.86 7.80
CA ASN A 325 -6.34 4.00 8.57
C ASN A 325 -5.91 5.35 8.00
N GLY A 326 -4.66 5.45 7.53
CA GLY A 326 -4.13 6.63 6.83
C GLY A 326 -4.89 6.95 5.55
N LEU A 327 -5.16 5.94 4.73
CA LEU A 327 -5.94 6.07 3.50
C LEU A 327 -7.40 6.45 3.78
N LEU A 328 -8.05 5.85 4.78
CA LEU A 328 -9.40 6.23 5.21
C LEU A 328 -9.48 7.68 5.69
N SER A 329 -8.47 8.15 6.43
CA SER A 329 -8.36 9.55 6.84
C SER A 329 -8.21 10.48 5.64
N THR A 330 -7.37 10.10 4.67
CA THR A 330 -7.18 10.84 3.43
C THR A 330 -8.47 10.89 2.59
N ILE A 331 -9.22 9.80 2.48
CA ILE A 331 -10.53 9.77 1.79
C ILE A 331 -11.52 10.74 2.44
N ARG A 332 -11.60 10.77 3.78
CA ARG A 332 -12.47 11.72 4.50
C ARG A 332 -12.05 13.17 4.23
N SER A 333 -10.75 13.45 4.31
CA SER A 333 -10.19 14.78 4.01
C SER A 333 -10.49 15.22 2.57
N ASN A 334 -10.25 14.36 1.59
CA ASN A 334 -10.55 14.62 0.19
C ASN A 334 -12.05 14.84 -0.05
N THR A 335 -12.90 14.06 0.61
CA THR A 335 -14.36 14.20 0.50
C THR A 335 -14.83 15.57 1.01
N ASN A 336 -14.28 16.03 2.14
CA ASN A 336 -14.56 17.39 2.63
C ASN A 336 -14.10 18.46 1.63
N SER A 337 -12.90 18.31 1.05
CA SER A 337 -12.41 19.21 0.01
C SER A 337 -13.30 19.19 -1.24
N ILE A 338 -13.77 18.02 -1.68
CA ILE A 338 -14.72 17.89 -2.81
C ILE A 338 -16.01 18.66 -2.51
N VAL A 339 -16.57 18.53 -1.31
CA VAL A 339 -17.80 19.26 -0.92
C VAL A 339 -17.56 20.76 -0.92
N ASN A 340 -16.45 21.22 -0.34
CA ASN A 340 -16.11 22.65 -0.28
C ASN A 340 -15.86 23.25 -1.67
N ILE A 341 -15.14 22.53 -2.54
CA ILE A 341 -14.87 22.96 -3.92
C ILE A 341 -16.16 22.94 -4.75
N LYS A 342 -17.04 21.95 -4.55
CA LYS A 342 -18.36 21.93 -5.20
C LYS A 342 -19.22 23.13 -4.78
N ASP A 343 -19.25 23.49 -3.50
CA ASP A 343 -19.97 24.69 -3.02
C ASP A 343 -19.36 25.96 -3.61
N ALA A 344 -18.03 26.09 -3.58
CA ALA A 344 -17.33 27.24 -4.17
C ALA A 344 -17.59 27.37 -5.68
N ARG A 345 -17.56 26.24 -6.40
CA ARG A 345 -17.90 26.18 -7.83
C ARG A 345 -19.34 26.59 -8.08
N SER A 346 -20.30 26.09 -7.29
CA SER A 346 -21.71 26.46 -7.41
C SER A 346 -21.91 27.97 -7.27
N ARG A 347 -21.27 28.61 -6.28
CA ARG A 347 -21.34 30.08 -6.10
C ARG A 347 -20.75 30.87 -7.27
N VAL A 348 -19.78 30.31 -7.98
CA VAL A 348 -19.10 30.97 -9.10
C VAL A 348 -19.85 30.71 -10.42
N ALA A 349 -20.29 29.48 -10.65
CA ALA A 349 -20.78 29.02 -11.94
C ALA A 349 -22.29 28.92 -12.04
N ASP A 350 -23.02 28.65 -10.96
CA ASP A 350 -24.47 28.39 -11.03
C ASP A 350 -25.25 29.71 -11.05
N THR A 351 -26.40 29.70 -11.74
CA THR A 351 -27.28 30.86 -11.80
C THR A 351 -28.35 30.82 -10.71
N ASP A 352 -28.66 31.96 -10.12
CA ASP A 352 -29.87 32.12 -9.30
C ASP A 352 -31.08 32.27 -10.22
N PHE A 353 -31.88 31.19 -10.31
CA PHE A 353 -33.08 31.12 -11.14
C PHE A 353 -34.10 32.21 -10.80
N ALA A 354 -34.29 32.55 -9.52
CA ALA A 354 -35.27 33.54 -9.12
C ALA A 354 -34.88 34.93 -9.65
N THR A 355 -33.63 35.31 -9.41
CA THR A 355 -33.09 36.59 -9.88
C THR A 355 -33.08 36.68 -11.41
N GLU A 356 -32.69 35.62 -12.11
CA GLU A 356 -32.60 35.64 -13.57
C GLU A 356 -33.98 35.59 -14.25
N THR A 357 -34.97 34.93 -13.64
CA THR A 357 -36.38 34.95 -14.10
C THR A 357 -36.99 36.34 -13.97
N VAL A 358 -36.68 37.08 -12.90
CA VAL A 358 -37.10 38.48 -12.73
C VAL A 358 -36.48 39.37 -13.81
N LYS A 359 -35.18 39.18 -14.12
CA LYS A 359 -34.52 39.93 -15.21
C LYS A 359 -35.11 39.58 -16.57
N LEU A 360 -35.34 38.30 -16.86
CA LEU A 360 -35.96 37.85 -18.11
C LEU A 360 -37.33 38.49 -18.28
N THR A 361 -38.19 38.40 -17.27
CA THR A 361 -39.54 38.98 -17.30
C THR A 361 -39.49 40.50 -17.49
N ARG A 362 -38.60 41.20 -16.75
CA ARG A 362 -38.39 42.64 -16.91
C ARG A 362 -37.98 42.99 -18.35
N ASN A 363 -37.00 42.27 -18.90
CA ASN A 363 -36.48 42.54 -20.23
C ASN A 363 -37.50 42.20 -21.33
N GLN A 364 -38.34 41.19 -21.14
CA GLN A 364 -39.47 40.89 -22.04
C GLN A 364 -40.50 42.03 -22.04
N ILE A 365 -40.85 42.57 -20.87
CA ILE A 365 -41.76 43.74 -20.77
C ILE A 365 -41.12 44.95 -21.45
N LEU A 366 -39.83 45.21 -21.21
CA LEU A 366 -39.10 46.30 -21.85
C LEU A 366 -39.01 46.14 -23.37
N LEU A 367 -38.85 44.92 -23.89
CA LEU A 367 -38.83 44.64 -25.33
C LEU A 367 -40.18 44.96 -25.98
N GLN A 368 -41.29 44.57 -25.33
CA GLN A 368 -42.65 44.90 -25.79
C GLN A 368 -42.90 46.42 -25.77
N GLY A 369 -42.43 47.11 -24.73
CA GLY A 369 -42.48 48.58 -24.63
C GLY A 369 -41.60 49.29 -25.66
N ALA A 370 -40.37 48.80 -25.89
CA ALA A 370 -39.45 49.38 -26.85
C ALA A 370 -39.96 49.22 -28.30
N ASN A 371 -40.59 48.09 -28.62
CA ASN A 371 -41.23 47.88 -29.92
C ASN A 371 -42.43 48.82 -30.15
N THR A 372 -43.23 49.08 -29.12
CA THR A 372 -44.35 50.05 -29.21
C THR A 372 -43.84 51.48 -29.37
N ILE A 373 -42.79 51.88 -28.64
CA ILE A 373 -42.15 53.20 -28.79
C ILE A 373 -41.47 53.33 -30.16
N LEU A 374 -40.80 52.30 -30.66
CA LEU A 374 -40.20 52.29 -32.01
C LEU A 374 -41.28 52.43 -33.10
N SER A 375 -42.39 51.70 -32.96
CA SER A 375 -43.55 51.84 -33.84
C SER A 375 -44.16 53.25 -33.79
N GLN A 376 -44.15 53.93 -32.64
CA GLN A 376 -44.65 55.29 -32.51
C GLN A 376 -43.65 56.32 -33.06
N ALA A 377 -42.35 56.13 -32.79
CA ALA A 377 -41.27 56.97 -33.28
C ALA A 377 -41.14 56.94 -34.81
N THR A 378 -41.46 55.83 -35.46
CA THR A 378 -41.49 55.71 -36.93
C THR A 378 -42.69 56.41 -37.58
N GLN A 379 -43.74 56.74 -36.82
CA GLN A 379 -44.92 57.46 -37.32
C GLN A 379 -44.80 58.99 -37.23
N THR A 380 -43.96 59.52 -36.34
CA THR A 380 -43.78 60.97 -36.17
C THR A 380 -43.30 61.71 -37.45
N PRO A 381 -42.44 61.16 -38.32
CA PRO A 381 -42.06 61.83 -39.57
C PRO A 381 -43.22 61.87 -40.58
N ASN A 382 -44.09 60.87 -40.59
CA ASN A 382 -45.27 60.81 -41.48
C ASN A 382 -46.31 61.86 -41.10
N ILE A 383 -46.52 62.08 -39.80
CA ILE A 383 -47.37 63.16 -39.27
C ILE A 383 -46.78 64.53 -39.64
N ALA A 384 -45.45 64.69 -39.53
CA ALA A 384 -44.78 65.92 -39.94
C ALA A 384 -44.85 66.16 -41.46
N LEU A 385 -44.74 65.11 -42.30
CA LEU A 385 -44.96 65.23 -43.75
C LEU A 385 -46.40 65.61 -44.09
N SER A 386 -47.39 65.15 -43.31
CA SER A 386 -48.80 65.52 -43.52
C SER A 386 -49.08 67.02 -43.26
N LEU A 387 -48.26 67.67 -42.43
CA LEU A 387 -48.33 69.10 -42.13
C LEU A 387 -47.58 69.99 -43.14
N LEU A 388 -46.75 69.38 -43.99
CA LEU A 388 -45.99 70.05 -45.06
C LEU A 388 -46.66 69.94 -46.45
N ARG A 389 -47.78 69.23 -46.54
CA ARG A 389 -48.54 69.02 -47.79
C ARG A 389 -49.76 69.93 -47.90
#